data_AF-A0A7C9GFD2-F1
#
_entry.id   AF-A0A7C9GFD2-F1
#
_cell.length_a   1.000
_cell.length_b   1.000
_cell.length_c   1.000
_cell.angle_alpha   90.00
_cell.angle_beta   90.00
_cell.angle_gamma   90.00
#
_symmetry.space_group_name_H-M   'P 1'
#
loop_
_entity.id
_entity.type
_entity.pdbx_description
1 polymer ?
#
loop_
_entity_poly.entity_id
_entity_poly.type
_entity_poly.pdbx_seq_one_letter_code
_entity_poly.pdbx_strand_id
1 'polypeptide(L)'
;MKSRQRLSHLFVIGMVLGLGGCAAYGEYYEPRPAVRVPPGHMPPPGSCRVWFPNRPPGQQPPPGPCHQLQHQIPPGGTLIHG
;
A
#
# COMPACT_ATOMS: atom_id res chain seq x y z
N MET A 1 18.12 -50.08 26.26
CA MET A 1 17.28 -48.92 26.69
C MET A 1 17.65 -47.58 26.03
N LYS A 2 18.63 -47.49 25.11
CA LYS A 2 19.17 -46.22 24.55
C LYS A 2 18.70 -45.88 23.12
N SER A 3 18.00 -46.81 22.46
CA SER A 3 17.51 -46.67 21.07
C SER A 3 16.20 -45.83 20.98
N ARG A 4 15.37 -45.87 22.02
CA ARG A 4 14.09 -45.13 22.06
C ARG A 4 14.28 -43.61 22.11
N GLN A 5 15.34 -43.12 22.76
CA GLN A 5 15.63 -41.68 22.85
C GLN A 5 15.99 -41.05 21.50
N ARG A 6 16.77 -41.73 20.64
CA ARG A 6 17.16 -41.18 19.33
C ARG A 6 15.97 -41.07 18.37
N LEU A 7 15.04 -42.02 18.44
CA LEU A 7 13.81 -41.99 17.65
C LEU A 7 12.85 -40.88 18.12
N SER A 8 12.76 -40.66 19.44
CA SER A 8 11.96 -39.57 20.02
C SER A 8 12.47 -38.17 19.66
N HIS A 9 13.79 -37.96 19.62
CA HIS A 9 14.35 -36.64 19.26
C HIS A 9 14.10 -36.27 17.79
N LEU A 10 14.15 -37.23 16.87
CA LEU A 10 13.87 -36.99 15.45
C LEU A 10 12.39 -36.62 15.22
N PHE A 11 11.47 -37.22 15.99
CA PHE A 11 10.04 -36.88 15.95
C PHE A 11 9.77 -35.47 16.51
N VAL A 12 10.45 -35.08 17.59
CA VAL A 12 10.31 -33.75 18.19
C VAL A 12 10.87 -32.66 17.26
N ILE A 13 11.99 -32.89 16.57
CA ILE A 13 12.57 -31.94 15.61
C ILE A 13 11.64 -31.75 14.39
N GLY A 14 11.04 -32.82 13.88
CA GLY A 14 10.08 -32.74 12.76
C GLY A 14 8.80 -31.97 13.11
N MET A 15 8.35 -32.03 14.36
CA MET A 15 7.13 -31.35 14.83
C MET A 15 7.33 -29.84 15.05
N VAL A 16 8.52 -29.41 15.49
CA VAL A 16 8.85 -27.98 15.66
C VAL A 16 8.95 -27.25 14.31
N LEU A 17 9.44 -27.93 13.26
CA LEU A 17 9.57 -27.33 11.92
C LEU A 17 8.26 -27.31 11.11
N GLY A 18 7.26 -28.13 11.48
CA GLY A 18 6.00 -28.25 10.74
C GLY A 18 4.85 -27.37 11.23
N LEU A 19 4.96 -26.73 12.40
CA LEU A 19 3.91 -25.88 12.99
C LEU A 19 4.04 -24.39 12.64
N GLY A 20 5.04 -24.01 11.83
CA GLY A 20 5.13 -22.69 11.21
C GLY A 20 4.10 -22.54 10.09
N GLY A 21 2.82 -22.46 10.48
CA GLY A 21 1.69 -22.44 9.58
C GLY A 21 1.73 -21.33 8.53
N CYS A 22 0.89 -21.49 7.51
CA CYS A 22 0.53 -20.47 6.53
C CYS A 22 -0.19 -19.30 7.20
N ALA A 23 0.50 -18.50 8.01
CA ALA A 23 0.03 -17.20 8.40
C ALA A 23 0.16 -16.31 7.15
N ALA A 24 -0.92 -16.20 6.37
CA ALA A 24 -1.11 -15.03 5.53
C ALA A 24 -1.27 -13.87 6.51
N TYR A 25 -0.17 -13.21 6.84
CA TYR A 25 -0.20 -11.94 7.55
C TYR A 25 -1.03 -11.03 6.65
N GLY A 26 -2.29 -10.80 7.02
CA GLY A 26 -3.09 -9.78 6.37
C GLY A 26 -2.31 -8.48 6.53
N GLU A 27 -1.79 -7.96 5.43
CA GLU A 27 -1.17 -6.66 5.39
C GLU A 27 -2.23 -5.69 5.90
N TYR A 28 -2.01 -5.12 7.10
CA TYR A 28 -2.92 -4.13 7.65
C TYR A 28 -2.95 -2.97 6.65
N TYR A 29 -4.02 -2.91 5.87
CA TYR A 29 -4.22 -1.88 4.87
C TYR A 29 -4.52 -0.60 5.63
N GLU A 30 -3.48 0.13 6.02
CA GLU A 30 -3.63 1.43 6.65
C GLU A 30 -4.31 2.33 5.61
N PRO A 31 -5.56 2.77 5.84
CA PRO A 31 -6.25 3.57 4.86
C PRO A 31 -5.43 4.83 4.61
N ARG A 32 -4.99 5.04 3.36
CA ARG A 32 -4.27 6.27 3.03
C ARG A 32 -5.15 7.45 3.42
N PRO A 33 -4.63 8.44 4.17
CA PRO A 33 -5.43 9.57 4.60
C PRO A 33 -6.10 10.22 3.39
N ALA A 34 -7.42 10.44 3.51
CA ALA A 34 -8.21 11.05 2.46
C ALA A 34 -7.58 12.41 2.07
N VAL A 35 -7.38 12.60 0.77
CA VAL A 35 -6.80 13.82 0.23
C VAL A 35 -7.78 14.98 0.43
N ARG A 36 -7.43 15.96 1.26
CA ARG A 36 -8.18 17.22 1.38
C ARG A 36 -7.65 18.24 0.38
N VAL A 37 -8.46 18.53 -0.63
CA VAL A 37 -8.22 19.60 -1.61
C VAL A 37 -9.03 20.83 -1.17
N PRO A 38 -8.40 21.99 -0.93
CA PRO A 38 -9.14 23.22 -0.63
C PRO A 38 -10.08 23.63 -1.78
N PRO A 39 -11.20 24.31 -1.49
CA PRO A 39 -12.06 24.89 -2.52
C PRO A 39 -11.27 25.73 -3.53
N GLY A 40 -11.69 25.70 -4.79
CA GLY A 40 -11.02 26.40 -5.89
C GLY A 40 -9.73 25.75 -6.41
N HIS A 41 -9.26 24.66 -5.79
CA HIS A 41 -8.05 23.93 -6.24
C HIS A 41 -8.35 22.58 -6.89
N MET A 42 -9.62 22.16 -6.93
CA MET A 42 -10.04 21.02 -7.73
C MET A 42 -9.79 21.28 -9.22
N PRO A 43 -9.39 20.25 -9.99
CA PRO A 43 -9.40 20.35 -11.44
C PRO A 43 -10.82 20.64 -11.96
N PRO A 44 -10.97 21.29 -13.13
CA PRO A 44 -12.28 21.47 -13.74
C PRO A 44 -12.90 20.12 -14.16
N PRO A 45 -14.24 20.06 -14.31
CA PRO A 45 -14.95 18.85 -14.72
C PRO A 45 -14.36 18.19 -15.96
N GLY A 46 -14.15 16.87 -15.90
CA GLY A 46 -13.60 16.08 -17.01
C GLY A 46 -12.08 16.14 -17.17
N SER A 47 -11.38 16.83 -16.27
CA SER A 47 -9.92 16.81 -16.18
C SER A 47 -9.44 16.17 -14.88
N CYS A 48 -8.19 15.76 -14.86
CA CYS A 48 -7.55 15.20 -13.67
C CYS A 48 -6.38 16.07 -13.22
N ARG A 49 -5.97 15.92 -11.97
CA ARG A 49 -4.79 16.59 -11.41
C ARG A 49 -4.05 15.64 -10.49
N VAL A 50 -2.72 15.68 -10.49
CA VAL A 50 -1.93 15.00 -9.46
C VAL A 50 -1.81 15.93 -8.26
N TRP A 51 -2.27 15.48 -7.10
CA TRP A 51 -2.25 16.21 -5.84
C TRP A 51 -1.19 15.65 -4.89
N PHE A 52 -0.39 16.52 -4.29
CA PHE A 52 0.60 16.17 -3.27
C PHE A 52 0.22 16.77 -1.92
N PRO A 53 -0.02 15.97 -0.87
CA PRO A 53 -0.44 16.49 0.44
C PRO A 53 0.63 17.38 1.09
N ASN A 54 1.91 17.16 0.78
CA ASN A 54 3.04 17.91 1.34
C ASN A 54 3.40 19.18 0.55
N ARG A 55 2.57 19.60 -0.42
CA ARG A 55 2.80 20.82 -1.20
C ARG A 55 1.72 21.87 -0.94
N PRO A 56 2.08 23.17 -0.84
CA PRO A 56 1.11 24.24 -0.78
C PRO A 56 0.16 24.22 -1.99
N PRO A 57 -1.13 24.59 -1.84
CA PRO A 57 -2.12 24.52 -2.93
C PRO A 57 -1.70 25.26 -4.22
N GLY A 58 -1.05 26.41 -4.11
CA GLY A 58 -0.55 27.19 -5.25
C GLY A 58 0.70 26.63 -5.93
N GLN A 59 1.34 25.60 -5.37
CA GLN A 59 2.55 24.96 -5.91
C GLN A 59 2.26 23.55 -6.47
N GLN A 60 0.98 23.19 -6.54
CA GLN A 60 0.54 21.93 -7.11
C GLN A 60 0.68 21.96 -8.63
N PRO A 61 1.02 20.83 -9.28
CA PRO A 61 1.03 20.74 -10.74
C PRO A 61 -0.30 21.18 -11.36
N PRO A 62 -0.31 21.66 -12.60
CA PRO A 62 -1.56 22.01 -13.28
C PRO A 62 -2.43 20.76 -13.53
N PRO A 63 -3.76 20.93 -13.72
CA PRO A 63 -4.62 19.89 -14.27
C PRO A 63 -4.19 19.45 -15.68
N GLY A 64 -4.62 18.26 -16.08
CA GLY A 64 -4.35 17.70 -17.40
C GLY A 64 -5.29 16.54 -17.78
N PRO A 65 -5.06 15.91 -18.93
CA PRO A 65 -5.90 14.80 -19.40
C PRO A 65 -5.80 13.59 -18.48
N CYS A 66 -6.94 13.05 -18.06
CA CYS A 66 -7.01 11.90 -17.16
C CYS A 66 -6.27 10.66 -17.71
N HIS A 67 -6.47 10.35 -19.00
CA HIS A 67 -5.83 9.21 -19.65
C HIS A 67 -4.30 9.28 -19.63
N GLN A 68 -3.73 10.48 -19.58
CA GLN A 68 -2.29 10.68 -19.49
C GLN A 68 -1.83 10.60 -18.03
N LEU A 69 -2.48 11.36 -17.14
CA LEU A 69 -2.06 11.48 -15.74
C LEU A 69 -2.20 10.19 -14.94
N GLN A 70 -3.18 9.34 -15.25
CA GLN A 70 -3.35 8.03 -14.60
C GLN A 70 -2.12 7.12 -14.72
N HIS A 71 -1.30 7.30 -15.76
CA HIS A 71 -0.08 6.53 -15.99
C HIS A 71 1.19 7.24 -15.48
N GLN A 72 1.08 8.47 -14.97
CA GLN A 72 2.21 9.35 -14.66
C GLN A 72 2.15 9.90 -13.24
N ILE A 73 1.53 9.18 -12.29
CA ILE A 73 1.43 9.59 -10.89
C ILE A 73 2.76 9.31 -10.18
N PRO A 74 3.52 10.33 -9.75
CA PRO A 74 4.76 10.11 -9.01
C PRO A 74 4.48 9.61 -7.58
N PRO A 75 5.47 9.00 -6.90
CA PRO A 75 5.33 8.62 -5.49
C PRO A 75 4.86 9.78 -4.61
N GLY A 76 3.92 9.50 -3.71
CA GLY A 76 3.30 10.51 -2.84
C GLY A 76 2.26 11.40 -3.52
N GLY A 77 2.03 11.24 -4.82
CA GLY A 77 0.95 11.87 -5.55
C GLY A 77 -0.34 11.04 -5.49
N THR A 78 -1.48 11.73 -5.56
CA THR A 78 -2.80 11.11 -5.74
C THR A 78 -3.50 11.75 -6.92
N LEU A 79 -4.10 10.94 -7.78
CA LEU A 79 -4.92 11.46 -8.87
C LEU A 79 -6.28 11.90 -8.33
N ILE A 80 -6.64 13.17 -8.55
CA ILE A 80 -7.95 13.71 -8.22
C ILE A 80 -8.70 14.04 -9.52
N HIS A 81 -10.01 13.83 -9.50
CA HIS A 81 -10.90 14.03 -10.64
C HIS A 81 -11.79 15.26 -10.38
N GLY A 82 -12.02 16.04 -11.44
CA GLY A 82 -12.91 17.20 -11.43
C GLY A 82 -14.31 16.85 -11.88
#